data_AF-A0A7W9SYB4-F1
#
_entry.id   AF-A0A7W9SYB4-F1
#
_cell.length_a   1.000
_cell.length_b   1.000
_cell.length_c   1.000
_cell.angle_alpha   90.00
_cell.angle_beta   90.00
_cell.angle_gamma   90.00
#
_symmetry.space_group_name_H-M   'P 1'
#
loop_
_entity.id
_entity.type
_entity.pdbx_description
1 polymer ?
#
loop_
_entity_poly.entity_id
_entity_poly.type
_entity_poly.pdbx_seq_one_letter_code
_entity_poly.pdbx_strand_id
1 'polypeptide(L)'
;MATSSAPDSFLQKTNEELLYLVQHPELYHPALVAEAGRELRRRGAPLPKPAAPEPVAPSSLDYVEPTPSRVARWWPAVVLAALVLGLAWWGLRSSQSAPAVTQAPSPKLTGPIELEAVKTERLPDFEAETAGQVAKVRQQLPTPDRADTTATGRYLRMARRYWLAENASVHLIKQARSGAVTGVFPGQIDLTLERITWFMRAKAYNQHLTPTMEDRLTLMQQGLVLRRNSLENLKTRYDMYGETYLDRDLNRADVEASDIGDELLGKPSKRAPMQGNISDL
;
A
#
# COMPACT_ATOMS: atom_id res chain seq x y z
N MET A 1 22.17 27.51 11.96
CA MET A 1 21.11 27.15 12.93
C MET A 1 19.81 27.75 12.42
N ALA A 2 18.95 26.93 11.83
CA ALA A 2 17.60 27.34 11.42
C ALA A 2 16.63 26.39 12.12
N THR A 3 15.86 26.93 13.06
CA THR A 3 14.83 26.24 13.80
C THR A 3 13.66 25.94 12.87
N SER A 4 13.33 24.65 12.74
CA SER A 4 12.16 24.16 12.02
C SER A 4 10.90 24.79 12.60
N SER A 5 10.25 25.65 11.82
CA SER A 5 8.92 26.18 12.12
C SER A 5 7.89 25.13 11.67
N ALA A 6 7.65 24.12 12.50
CA ALA A 6 6.49 23.25 12.33
C ALA A 6 5.21 24.08 12.56
N PRO A 7 4.18 23.97 11.71
CA PRO A 7 2.96 24.76 11.84
C PRO A 7 2.23 24.41 13.14
N ASP A 8 1.73 25.47 13.78
CA ASP A 8 1.12 25.57 15.11
C ASP A 8 -0.23 24.81 15.23
N SER A 9 -0.23 23.51 14.95
CA SER A 9 -1.44 22.66 14.96
C SER A 9 -2.11 22.61 16.34
N PHE A 10 -1.36 22.88 17.41
CA PHE A 10 -1.87 22.92 18.79
C PHE A 10 -2.69 24.18 19.10
N LEU A 11 -2.50 25.29 18.35
CA LEU A 11 -3.31 26.50 18.51
C LEU A 11 -4.76 26.29 18.07
N GLN A 12 -5.00 25.36 17.15
CA GLN A 12 -6.34 25.07 16.62
C GLN A 12 -7.11 24.03 17.44
N LYS A 13 -6.44 23.32 18.37
CA LYS A 13 -7.06 22.27 19.19
C LYS A 13 -7.76 22.85 20.41
N THR A 14 -8.91 22.28 20.77
CA THR A 14 -9.66 22.66 21.97
C THR A 14 -8.96 22.16 23.24
N ASN A 15 -9.30 22.74 24.39
CA ASN A 15 -8.68 22.33 25.66
C ASN A 15 -8.98 20.87 26.01
N GLU A 16 -10.15 20.35 25.62
CA GLU A 16 -10.54 18.95 25.83
C GLU A 16 -9.69 17.99 24.98
N GLU A 17 -9.43 18.35 23.73
CA GLU A 17 -8.57 17.55 22.84
C GLU A 17 -7.12 17.52 23.33
N LEU A 18 -6.60 18.66 23.81
CA LEU A 18 -5.26 18.71 24.40
C LEU A 18 -5.17 17.89 25.69
N LEU A 19 -6.24 17.87 26.49
CA LEU A 19 -6.32 17.11 27.73
C LEU A 19 -6.38 15.60 27.47
N TYR A 20 -7.10 15.17 26.44
CA TYR A 20 -7.12 13.77 25.99
C TYR A 20 -5.73 13.27 25.60
N LEU A 21 -4.94 14.08 24.87
CA LEU A 21 -3.57 13.74 24.49
C LEU A 21 -2.66 13.52 25.71
N VAL A 22 -2.88 14.27 26.80
CA VAL A 22 -2.11 14.15 28.04
C VAL A 22 -2.60 12.98 28.91
N GLN A 23 -3.88 12.61 28.83
CA GLN A 23 -4.46 11.48 29.58
C GLN A 23 -4.10 10.12 28.97
N HIS A 24 -3.83 10.06 27.67
CA HIS A 24 -3.52 8.83 26.94
C HIS A 24 -2.13 8.84 26.30
N PRO A 25 -1.04 9.05 27.07
CA PRO A 25 0.31 9.16 26.51
C PRO A 25 0.78 7.90 25.79
N GLU A 26 0.20 6.74 26.09
CA GLU A 26 0.46 5.44 25.46
C GLU A 26 0.02 5.37 23.99
N LEU A 27 -0.93 6.22 23.58
CA LEU A 27 -1.49 6.23 22.23
C LEU A 27 -0.78 7.22 21.30
N TYR A 28 0.12 8.05 21.83
CA TYR A 28 0.70 9.18 21.11
C TYR A 28 2.22 9.25 21.24
N HIS A 29 2.85 9.93 20.28
CA HIS A 29 4.30 10.14 20.32
C HIS A 29 4.66 11.06 21.51
N PRO A 30 5.72 10.76 22.29
CA PRO A 30 6.03 11.50 23.53
C PRO A 30 6.27 13.00 23.32
N ALA A 31 6.79 13.38 22.16
CA ALA A 31 6.97 14.79 21.78
C ALA A 31 5.64 15.55 21.64
N LEU A 32 4.57 14.90 21.13
CA LEU A 32 3.24 15.49 20.98
C LEU A 32 2.55 15.67 22.33
N VAL A 33 2.68 14.66 23.21
CA VAL A 33 2.16 14.71 24.58
C VAL A 33 2.83 15.84 25.37
N ALA A 34 4.15 15.99 25.23
CA ALA A 34 4.91 17.05 25.88
C ALA A 34 4.48 18.46 25.39
N GLU A 35 4.22 18.63 24.10
CA GLU A 35 3.77 19.91 23.53
C GLU A 35 2.33 20.23 23.95
N ALA A 36 1.42 19.26 23.92
CA ALA A 36 0.04 19.42 24.39
C ALA A 36 0.01 19.84 25.88
N GLY A 37 0.87 19.24 26.71
CA GLY A 37 1.02 19.62 28.12
C GLY A 37 1.61 21.02 28.33
N ARG A 38 2.47 21.51 27.44
CA ARG A 38 2.97 22.90 27.45
C ARG A 38 1.85 23.88 27.10
N GLU A 39 1.05 23.56 26.10
CA GLU A 39 -0.04 24.42 25.64
C GLU A 39 -1.19 24.50 26.67
N LEU A 40 -1.56 23.40 27.32
CA LEU A 40 -2.52 23.42 28.44
C LEU A 40 -2.07 24.32 29.61
N ARG A 41 -0.77 24.31 29.92
CA ARG A 41 -0.19 25.20 30.95
C ARG A 41 -0.26 26.67 30.53
N ARG A 42 0.00 26.98 29.26
CA ARG A 42 -0.14 28.35 28.73
C ARG A 42 -1.58 28.84 28.82
N ARG A 43 -2.55 27.95 28.67
CA ARG A 43 -3.99 28.26 28.72
C ARG A 43 -4.59 28.23 30.13
N GLY A 44 -3.78 27.94 31.17
CA GLY A 44 -4.25 27.90 32.56
C GLY A 44 -5.22 26.76 32.87
N ALA A 45 -5.29 25.73 32.02
CA ALA A 45 -6.17 24.58 32.22
C ALA A 45 -5.57 23.62 33.28
N PRO A 46 -6.41 23.02 34.16
CA PRO A 46 -5.92 22.11 35.18
C PRO A 46 -5.34 20.84 34.54
N LEU A 47 -4.05 20.60 34.74
CA LEU A 47 -3.42 19.34 34.38
C LEU A 47 -3.77 18.26 35.42
N PRO A 48 -4.09 17.03 35.00
CA PRO A 48 -4.25 15.93 35.94
C PRO A 48 -2.93 15.71 36.69
N LYS A 49 -3.01 15.69 38.04
CA LYS A 49 -1.89 15.39 38.92
C LYS A 49 -1.43 13.95 38.64
N PRO A 50 -0.12 13.70 38.41
CA PRO A 50 0.37 12.33 38.23
C PRO A 50 -0.06 11.48 39.44
N ALA A 51 -0.69 10.34 39.19
CA ALA A 51 -0.99 9.38 40.24
C ALA A 51 0.33 8.94 40.88
N ALA A 52 0.39 8.98 42.20
CA ALA A 52 1.53 8.47 42.95
C ALA A 52 1.66 6.96 42.66
N PRO A 53 2.87 6.44 42.40
CA PRO A 53 3.04 5.02 42.22
C PRO A 53 2.69 4.29 43.52
N GLU A 54 1.70 3.39 43.46
CA GLU A 54 1.39 2.48 44.55
C GLU A 54 2.55 1.50 44.77
N PRO A 55 2.86 1.11 46.03
CA PRO A 55 3.91 0.14 46.30
C PRO A 55 3.41 -1.25 45.93
N VAL A 56 3.99 -1.84 44.89
CA VAL A 56 3.72 -3.22 44.49
C VAL A 56 4.50 -4.15 45.41
N ALA A 57 3.78 -4.99 46.17
CA ALA A 57 4.35 -6.08 46.96
C ALA A 57 4.99 -7.15 46.03
N PRO A 58 6.07 -7.84 46.44
CA PRO A 58 6.80 -8.74 45.56
C PRO A 58 6.07 -10.08 45.39
N SER A 59 5.64 -10.36 44.17
CA SER A 59 5.25 -11.70 43.73
C SER A 59 6.50 -12.45 43.27
N SER A 60 6.76 -13.59 43.92
CA SER A 60 7.79 -14.56 43.57
C SER A 60 7.63 -15.07 42.14
N LEU A 61 8.60 -14.76 41.28
CA LEU A 61 8.85 -15.47 40.03
C LEU A 61 10.31 -15.93 40.07
N ASP A 62 10.50 -17.25 40.02
CA ASP A 62 11.80 -17.88 39.88
C ASP A 62 12.54 -17.28 38.69
N TYR A 63 13.61 -16.56 39.00
CA TYR A 63 14.54 -16.04 38.01
C TYR A 63 15.63 -17.09 37.79
N VAL A 64 15.55 -17.79 36.66
CA VAL A 64 16.70 -18.55 36.15
C VAL A 64 17.65 -17.55 35.53
N GLU A 65 18.77 -17.31 36.20
CA GLU A 65 19.84 -16.43 35.75
C GLU A 65 20.57 -17.06 34.55
N PRO A 66 20.51 -16.49 33.33
CA PRO A 66 21.28 -17.02 32.21
C PRO A 66 22.75 -16.63 32.40
N THR A 67 23.62 -17.64 32.47
CA THR A 67 25.08 -17.47 32.51
C THR A 67 25.56 -16.72 31.25
N PRO A 68 26.34 -15.63 31.41
CA PRO A 68 26.74 -14.82 30.25
C PRO A 68 27.77 -15.56 29.39
N SER A 69 27.36 -15.96 28.19
CA SER A 69 28.28 -16.45 27.17
C SER A 69 29.10 -15.29 26.61
N ARG A 70 30.43 -15.48 26.47
CA ARG A 70 31.39 -14.44 26.05
C ARG A 70 31.11 -13.83 24.66
N VAL A 71 30.23 -14.44 23.86
CA VAL A 71 29.87 -14.02 22.50
C VAL A 71 28.81 -12.90 22.49
N ALA A 72 28.00 -12.77 23.54
CA ALA A 72 26.96 -11.73 23.66
C ALA A 72 27.53 -10.32 23.94
N ARG A 73 28.82 -10.22 24.32
CA ARG A 73 29.45 -8.96 24.76
C ARG A 73 29.82 -8.01 23.61
N TRP A 74 29.88 -8.50 22.37
CA TRP A 74 30.35 -7.73 21.21
C TRP A 74 29.25 -7.32 20.22
N TRP A 75 28.02 -7.84 20.39
CA TRP A 75 26.88 -7.46 19.55
C TRP A 75 26.53 -5.97 19.55
N PRO A 76 26.56 -5.21 20.66
CA PRO A 76 26.26 -3.79 20.60
C PRO A 76 27.31 -3.00 19.79
N ALA A 77 28.57 -3.45 19.75
CA ALA A 77 29.62 -2.82 18.95
C ALA A 77 29.46 -3.10 17.45
N VAL A 78 28.98 -4.29 17.07
CA VAL A 78 28.70 -4.64 15.67
C VAL A 78 27.50 -3.86 15.12
N VAL A 79 26.45 -3.66 15.94
CA VAL A 79 25.28 -2.84 15.55
C VAL A 79 25.65 -1.36 15.41
N LEU A 80 26.49 -0.83 16.29
CA LEU A 80 27.01 0.55 16.18
C LEU A 80 27.92 0.73 14.97
N ALA A 81 28.78 -0.24 14.66
CA ALA A 81 29.62 -0.19 13.47
C ALA A 81 28.79 -0.26 12.18
N ALA A 82 27.73 -1.09 12.14
CA ALA A 82 26.81 -1.17 11.01
C ALA A 82 25.99 0.12 10.83
N LEU A 83 25.58 0.79 11.91
CA LEU A 83 24.90 2.09 11.85
C LEU A 83 25.81 3.21 11.33
N VAL A 84 27.08 3.23 11.76
CA VAL A 84 28.07 4.21 11.27
C VAL A 84 28.42 3.98 9.80
N LEU A 85 28.57 2.72 9.38
CA LEU A 85 28.79 2.38 7.97
C LEU A 85 27.56 2.67 7.09
N GLY A 86 26.35 2.44 7.60
CA GLY A 86 25.10 2.78 6.90
C GLY A 86 24.91 4.29 6.72
N LEU A 87 25.22 5.09 7.74
CA LEU A 87 25.17 6.56 7.68
C LEU A 87 26.28 7.12 6.78
N ALA A 88 27.49 6.54 6.82
CA ALA A 88 28.59 6.93 5.93
C ALA A 88 28.27 6.60 4.46
N TRP A 89 27.68 5.43 4.18
CA TRP A 89 27.26 5.07 2.82
C TRP A 89 26.16 6.01 2.27
N TRP A 90 25.24 6.45 3.13
CA TRP A 90 24.21 7.43 2.77
C TRP A 90 24.79 8.83 2.53
N GLY A 91 25.81 9.23 3.31
CA GLY A 91 26.57 10.48 3.11
C GLY A 91 27.46 10.48 1.86
N LEU A 92 28.00 9.32 1.46
CA LEU A 92 28.80 9.20 0.23
C LEU A 92 27.95 9.08 -1.04
N ARG A 93 26.73 8.50 -0.98
CA ARG A 93 25.78 8.56 -2.11
C ARG A 93 25.29 9.97 -2.43
N SER A 94 25.33 10.88 -1.46
CA SER A 94 24.97 12.29 -1.66
C SER A 94 26.14 13.15 -2.16
N SER A 95 27.30 12.55 -2.45
CA SER A 95 28.52 13.26 -2.87
C SER A 95 29.02 12.86 -4.27
N GLN A 96 28.12 12.54 -5.21
CA GLN A 96 28.45 12.58 -6.64
C GLN A 96 28.08 13.96 -7.22
N SER A 97 29.08 14.84 -7.19
CA SER A 97 29.34 15.96 -8.09
C SER A 97 28.15 16.75 -8.65
N ALA A 98 27.77 17.82 -7.96
CA ALA A 98 27.24 19.00 -8.65
C ALA A 98 28.39 19.69 -9.42
N PRO A 99 28.21 20.08 -10.69
CA PRO A 99 29.22 20.88 -11.40
C PRO A 99 29.33 22.26 -10.73
N ALA A 100 30.55 22.81 -10.70
CA ALA A 100 30.79 24.16 -10.21
C ALA A 100 30.00 25.18 -11.06
N VAL A 101 28.91 25.70 -10.48
CA VAL A 101 28.15 26.81 -11.06
C VAL A 101 28.86 28.10 -10.65
N THR A 102 29.59 28.68 -11.60
CA THR A 102 29.92 30.10 -11.63
C THR A 102 28.69 30.90 -11.22
N GLN A 103 28.80 31.76 -10.20
CA GLN A 103 27.71 32.63 -9.76
C GLN A 103 27.22 33.49 -10.93
N ALA A 104 26.15 33.03 -11.58
CA ALA A 104 25.31 33.86 -12.42
C ALA A 104 24.43 34.71 -11.49
N PRO A 105 24.22 35.99 -11.80
CA PRO A 105 23.42 36.89 -10.97
C PRO A 105 21.99 36.33 -10.85
N SER A 106 21.50 36.24 -9.62
CA SER A 106 20.14 35.80 -9.31
C SER A 106 19.13 36.64 -10.10
N PRO A 107 18.29 36.05 -10.97
CA PRO A 107 17.18 36.79 -11.54
C PRO A 107 16.21 37.08 -10.40
N LYS A 108 15.97 38.37 -10.16
CA LYS A 108 14.90 38.83 -9.26
C LYS A 108 13.58 38.26 -9.79
N LEU A 109 13.02 37.27 -9.09
CA LEU A 109 11.65 36.82 -9.28
C LEU A 109 10.72 38.00 -9.01
N THR A 110 10.34 38.67 -10.08
CA THR A 110 9.36 39.75 -10.08
C THR A 110 8.05 39.12 -10.53
N GLY A 111 7.39 38.42 -9.61
CA GLY A 111 6.11 37.76 -9.88
C GLY A 111 5.53 37.13 -8.62
N PRO A 112 4.19 37.18 -8.42
CA PRO A 112 3.53 36.48 -7.33
C PRO A 112 3.77 34.96 -7.41
N ILE A 113 3.82 34.27 -6.27
CA ILE A 113 3.82 32.81 -6.21
C ILE A 113 2.46 32.34 -6.76
N GLU A 114 2.44 31.87 -8.00
CA GLU A 114 1.24 31.31 -8.61
C GLU A 114 1.06 29.86 -8.12
N LEU A 115 -0.10 29.57 -7.54
CA LEU A 115 -0.50 28.20 -7.21
C LEU A 115 -0.85 27.50 -8.52
N GLU A 116 0.05 26.66 -9.01
CA GLU A 116 -0.22 25.80 -10.14
C GLU A 116 -1.29 24.78 -9.72
N ALA A 117 -2.47 24.87 -10.34
CA ALA A 117 -3.54 23.92 -10.12
C ALA A 117 -3.08 22.54 -10.63
N VAL A 118 -2.67 21.66 -9.71
CA VAL A 118 -2.33 20.27 -10.02
C VAL A 118 -3.58 19.61 -10.60
N LYS A 119 -3.54 19.31 -11.90
CA LYS A 119 -4.63 18.62 -12.59
C LYS A 119 -4.78 17.23 -11.95
N THR A 120 -5.83 17.06 -11.15
CA THR A 120 -6.17 15.78 -10.55
C THR A 120 -6.71 14.84 -11.62
N GLU A 121 -5.84 14.08 -12.28
CA GLU A 121 -6.28 12.94 -13.08
C GLU A 121 -6.67 11.80 -12.11
N ARG A 122 -7.97 11.70 -11.86
CA ARG A 122 -8.53 10.65 -11.01
C ARG A 122 -8.58 9.34 -11.79
N LEU A 123 -8.30 8.23 -11.09
CA LEU A 123 -8.63 6.90 -11.60
C LEU A 123 -10.13 6.86 -11.99
N PRO A 124 -10.49 6.36 -13.19
CA PRO A 124 -11.89 6.28 -13.60
C PRO A 124 -12.75 5.50 -12.62
N ASP A 125 -14.04 5.81 -12.58
CA ASP A 125 -15.01 4.96 -11.92
C ASP A 125 -15.33 3.75 -12.80
N PHE A 126 -15.17 2.55 -12.25
CA PHE A 126 -15.39 1.28 -12.95
C PHE A 126 -16.68 0.56 -12.50
N GLU A 127 -17.48 1.16 -11.62
CA GLU A 127 -18.64 0.48 -11.01
C GLU A 127 -19.68 -0.02 -12.02
N ALA A 128 -19.99 0.77 -13.05
CA ALA A 128 -20.97 0.38 -14.08
C ALA A 128 -20.50 -0.84 -14.89
N GLU A 129 -19.22 -0.84 -15.30
CA GLU A 129 -18.62 -1.96 -16.03
C GLU A 129 -18.54 -3.20 -15.14
N THR A 130 -18.07 -3.04 -13.90
CA THR A 130 -18.00 -4.11 -12.90
C THR A 130 -19.38 -4.69 -12.61
N ALA A 131 -20.44 -3.90 -12.52
CA ALA A 131 -21.80 -4.41 -12.33
C ALA A 131 -22.22 -5.35 -13.48
N GLY A 132 -21.94 -4.96 -14.73
CA GLY A 132 -22.20 -5.81 -15.90
C GLY A 132 -21.38 -7.11 -15.91
N GLN A 133 -20.10 -7.04 -15.52
CA GLN A 133 -19.23 -8.21 -15.41
C GLN A 133 -19.69 -9.17 -14.30
N VAL A 134 -20.07 -8.65 -13.13
CA VAL A 134 -20.61 -9.45 -12.02
C VAL A 134 -21.91 -10.14 -12.40
N ALA A 135 -22.80 -9.46 -13.15
CA ALA A 135 -24.01 -10.07 -13.66
C ALA A 135 -23.71 -11.25 -14.61
N LYS A 136 -22.74 -11.11 -15.50
CA LYS A 136 -22.27 -12.20 -16.37
C LYS A 136 -21.67 -13.36 -15.56
N VAL A 137 -20.82 -13.06 -14.59
CA VAL A 137 -20.24 -14.07 -13.68
C VAL A 137 -21.33 -14.88 -12.98
N ARG A 138 -22.40 -14.23 -12.51
CA ARG A 138 -23.57 -14.91 -11.92
C ARG A 138 -24.24 -15.85 -12.91
N GLN A 139 -24.42 -15.43 -14.17
CA GLN A 139 -25.07 -16.24 -15.20
C GLN A 139 -24.29 -17.51 -15.55
N GLN A 140 -22.96 -17.47 -15.41
CA GLN A 140 -22.08 -18.62 -15.64
C GLN A 140 -22.10 -19.67 -14.52
N LEU A 141 -22.75 -19.41 -13.39
CA LEU A 141 -22.86 -20.41 -12.32
C LEU A 141 -23.91 -21.48 -12.66
N PRO A 142 -23.68 -22.75 -12.27
CA PRO A 142 -24.69 -23.79 -12.37
C PRO A 142 -26.02 -23.37 -11.71
N THR A 143 -27.15 -23.83 -12.25
CA THR A 143 -28.47 -23.59 -11.67
C THR A 143 -28.57 -23.92 -10.17
N PRO A 144 -28.07 -25.07 -9.65
CA PRO A 144 -28.11 -25.34 -8.21
C PRO A 144 -27.36 -24.28 -7.39
N ASP A 145 -26.17 -23.88 -7.86
CA ASP A 145 -25.35 -22.86 -7.20
C ASP A 145 -26.04 -21.49 -7.19
N ARG A 146 -26.72 -21.12 -8.29
CA ARG A 146 -27.49 -19.87 -8.37
C ARG A 146 -28.70 -19.83 -7.45
N ALA A 147 -29.25 -20.99 -7.08
CA ALA A 147 -30.38 -21.10 -6.17
C ALA A 147 -29.96 -20.81 -4.71
N ASP A 148 -28.71 -21.12 -4.33
CA ASP A 148 -28.17 -20.68 -3.04
C ASP A 148 -27.84 -19.18 -3.08
N THR A 149 -28.82 -18.38 -2.66
CA THR A 149 -28.71 -16.92 -2.61
C THR A 149 -27.65 -16.42 -1.62
N THR A 150 -27.32 -17.21 -0.59
CA THR A 150 -26.37 -16.82 0.45
C THR A 150 -24.94 -17.01 -0.03
N ALA A 151 -24.59 -18.21 -0.52
CA ALA A 151 -23.28 -18.49 -1.10
C ALA A 151 -23.06 -17.65 -2.36
N THR A 152 -24.06 -17.57 -3.24
CA THR A 152 -24.00 -16.70 -4.43
C THR A 152 -23.79 -15.24 -4.03
N GLY A 153 -24.48 -14.73 -3.00
CA GLY A 153 -24.30 -13.36 -2.53
C GLY A 153 -22.87 -13.08 -2.04
N ARG A 154 -22.26 -14.00 -1.28
CA ARG A 154 -20.86 -13.91 -0.85
C ARG A 154 -19.90 -13.93 -2.03
N TYR A 155 -20.09 -14.89 -2.94
CA TYR A 155 -19.31 -15.02 -4.17
C TYR A 155 -19.36 -13.75 -5.03
N LEU A 156 -20.54 -13.17 -5.26
CA LEU A 156 -20.68 -11.97 -6.09
C LEU A 156 -20.06 -10.72 -5.45
N ARG A 157 -20.01 -10.62 -4.11
CA ARG A 157 -19.25 -9.57 -3.42
C ARG A 157 -17.75 -9.71 -3.67
N MET A 158 -17.23 -10.95 -3.67
CA MET A 158 -15.85 -11.23 -4.02
C MET A 158 -15.57 -10.94 -5.50
N ALA A 159 -16.46 -11.36 -6.40
CA ALA A 159 -16.37 -11.05 -7.82
C ALA A 159 -16.36 -9.55 -8.09
N ARG A 160 -17.17 -8.75 -7.37
CA ARG A 160 -17.14 -7.29 -7.47
C ARG A 160 -15.78 -6.71 -7.08
N ARG A 161 -15.20 -7.17 -5.97
CA ARG A 161 -13.84 -6.74 -5.54
C ARG A 161 -12.79 -7.08 -6.59
N TYR A 162 -12.87 -8.30 -7.15
CA TYR A 162 -12.00 -8.73 -8.24
C TYR A 162 -12.12 -7.79 -9.46
N TRP A 163 -13.34 -7.58 -9.98
CA TRP A 163 -13.54 -6.78 -11.19
C TRP A 163 -13.17 -5.31 -11.02
N LEU A 164 -13.40 -4.73 -9.84
CA LEU A 164 -12.95 -3.37 -9.54
C LEU A 164 -11.42 -3.23 -9.55
N ALA A 165 -10.70 -4.26 -9.09
CA ALA A 165 -9.24 -4.29 -9.11
C ALA A 165 -8.71 -4.59 -10.52
N GLU A 166 -9.34 -5.52 -11.24
CA GLU A 166 -9.00 -5.91 -12.60
C GLU A 166 -9.17 -4.75 -13.59
N ASN A 167 -10.33 -4.08 -13.59
CA ASN A 167 -10.59 -2.96 -14.52
C ASN A 167 -9.61 -1.79 -14.28
N ALA A 168 -9.31 -1.49 -13.01
CA ALA A 168 -8.30 -0.49 -12.65
C ALA A 168 -6.90 -0.89 -13.14
N SER A 169 -6.53 -2.17 -12.96
CA SER A 169 -5.24 -2.69 -13.40
C SER A 169 -5.09 -2.63 -14.93
N VAL A 170 -6.14 -3.04 -15.67
CA VAL A 170 -6.19 -2.96 -17.14
C VAL A 170 -6.05 -1.53 -17.62
N HIS A 171 -6.73 -0.58 -16.97
CA HIS A 171 -6.63 0.83 -17.31
C HIS A 171 -5.19 1.35 -17.16
N LEU A 172 -4.54 1.08 -16.03
CA LEU A 172 -3.17 1.53 -15.76
C LEU A 172 -2.15 0.87 -16.69
N ILE A 173 -2.32 -0.42 -16.99
CA ILE A 173 -1.47 -1.13 -17.95
C ILE A 173 -1.63 -0.55 -19.37
N LYS A 174 -2.86 -0.21 -19.77
CA LYS A 174 -3.12 0.44 -21.06
C LYS A 174 -2.52 1.85 -21.09
N GLN A 175 -2.62 2.61 -20.01
CA GLN A 175 -2.01 3.93 -19.88
C GLN A 175 -0.49 3.84 -20.03
N ALA A 176 0.16 2.92 -19.31
CA ALA A 176 1.58 2.62 -19.45
C ALA A 176 1.97 2.26 -20.89
N ARG A 177 1.22 1.37 -21.53
CA ARG A 177 1.45 0.95 -22.93
C ARG A 177 1.37 2.12 -23.91
N SER A 178 0.45 3.04 -23.70
CA SER A 178 0.27 4.21 -24.55
C SER A 178 1.29 5.33 -24.31
N GLY A 179 2.14 5.21 -23.27
CA GLY A 179 3.05 6.27 -22.84
C GLY A 179 2.35 7.48 -22.21
N ALA A 180 1.04 7.41 -21.98
CA ALA A 180 0.23 8.50 -21.42
C ALA A 180 0.29 8.56 -19.88
N VAL A 181 1.44 8.26 -19.29
CA VAL A 181 1.63 8.25 -17.84
C VAL A 181 1.95 9.65 -17.33
N THR A 182 1.33 10.03 -16.21
CA THR A 182 1.49 11.34 -15.59
C THR A 182 2.09 11.18 -14.17
N GLY A 183 2.45 12.29 -13.51
CA GLY A 183 3.04 12.24 -12.16
C GLY A 183 2.18 11.56 -11.09
N VAL A 184 0.88 11.39 -11.33
CA VAL A 184 -0.04 10.70 -10.42
C VAL A 184 -0.07 9.18 -10.61
N PHE A 185 0.58 8.66 -11.66
CA PHE A 185 0.54 7.25 -12.04
C PHE A 185 0.98 6.28 -10.92
N PRO A 186 2.10 6.51 -10.19
CA PRO A 186 2.48 5.66 -9.06
C PRO A 186 1.42 5.62 -7.95
N GLY A 187 0.80 6.76 -7.65
CA GLY A 187 -0.26 6.83 -6.64
C GLY A 187 -1.52 6.07 -7.07
N GLN A 188 -1.88 6.09 -8.35
CA GLN A 188 -2.98 5.29 -8.88
C GLN A 188 -2.66 3.78 -8.86
N ILE A 189 -1.40 3.40 -9.08
CA ILE A 189 -0.94 2.03 -8.88
C ILE A 189 -1.12 1.61 -7.42
N ASP A 190 -0.69 2.43 -6.46
CA ASP A 190 -0.82 2.10 -5.03
C ASP A 190 -2.28 1.87 -4.62
N LEU A 191 -3.20 2.72 -5.07
CA LEU A 191 -4.64 2.53 -4.85
C LEU A 191 -5.16 1.22 -5.45
N THR A 192 -4.63 0.81 -6.60
CA THR A 192 -5.04 -0.43 -7.27
C THR A 192 -4.46 -1.66 -6.56
N LEU A 193 -3.20 -1.60 -6.12
CA LEU A 193 -2.55 -2.63 -5.31
C LEU A 193 -3.26 -2.83 -3.96
N GLU A 194 -3.77 -1.76 -3.36
CA GLU A 194 -4.60 -1.84 -2.16
C GLU A 194 -5.91 -2.61 -2.43
N ARG A 195 -6.60 -2.32 -3.53
CA ARG A 195 -7.81 -3.06 -3.94
C ARG A 195 -7.53 -4.55 -4.13
N ILE A 196 -6.41 -4.88 -4.78
CA ILE A 196 -5.96 -6.28 -4.93
C ILE A 196 -5.74 -6.91 -3.54
N THR A 197 -5.06 -6.21 -2.64
CA THR A 197 -4.81 -6.68 -1.28
C THR A 197 -6.10 -6.93 -0.51
N TRP A 198 -7.11 -6.09 -0.66
CA TRP A 198 -8.42 -6.30 -0.04
C TRP A 198 -9.11 -7.56 -0.55
N PHE A 199 -9.03 -7.87 -1.85
CA PHE A 199 -9.52 -9.15 -2.37
C PHE A 199 -8.78 -10.32 -1.74
N MET A 200 -7.44 -10.29 -1.71
CA MET A 200 -6.62 -11.37 -1.16
C MET A 200 -6.93 -11.63 0.32
N ARG A 201 -7.03 -10.56 1.12
CA ARG A 201 -7.42 -10.66 2.53
C ARG A 201 -8.83 -11.22 2.69
N ALA A 202 -9.77 -10.78 1.86
CA ALA A 202 -11.13 -11.29 1.92
C ALA A 202 -11.21 -12.79 1.56
N LYS A 203 -10.44 -13.26 0.56
CA LYS A 203 -10.39 -14.69 0.18
C LYS A 203 -9.78 -15.56 1.27
N ALA A 204 -8.87 -15.03 2.10
CA ALA A 204 -8.26 -15.78 3.19
C ALA A 204 -9.27 -16.25 4.26
N TYR A 205 -10.43 -15.60 4.36
CA TYR A 205 -11.52 -16.04 5.23
C TYR A 205 -12.34 -17.16 4.58
N ASN A 206 -12.81 -18.12 5.38
CA ASN A 206 -13.74 -19.13 4.90
C ASN A 206 -15.05 -18.48 4.45
N GLN A 207 -15.30 -18.51 3.15
CA GLN A 207 -16.49 -17.93 2.54
C GLN A 207 -17.69 -18.89 2.53
N HIS A 208 -17.53 -20.14 2.95
CA HIS A 208 -18.56 -21.19 2.89
C HIS A 208 -19.27 -21.20 1.51
N LEU A 209 -18.47 -21.41 0.46
CA LEU A 209 -18.92 -21.43 -0.93
C LEU A 209 -19.02 -22.85 -1.45
N THR A 210 -19.75 -23.04 -2.55
CA THR A 210 -19.72 -24.30 -3.30
C THR A 210 -18.34 -24.50 -3.93
N PRO A 211 -17.92 -25.75 -4.21
CA PRO A 211 -16.63 -26.02 -4.84
C PRO A 211 -16.44 -25.24 -6.15
N THR A 212 -17.48 -25.16 -7.00
CA THR A 212 -17.44 -24.41 -8.25
C THR A 212 -17.20 -22.91 -8.05
N MET A 213 -17.82 -22.29 -7.04
CA MET A 213 -17.56 -20.88 -6.71
C MET A 213 -16.13 -20.68 -6.19
N GLU A 214 -15.62 -21.61 -5.38
CA GLU A 214 -14.27 -21.55 -4.83
C GLU A 214 -13.20 -21.69 -5.91
N ASP A 215 -13.37 -22.61 -6.86
CA ASP A 215 -12.50 -22.78 -8.03
C ASP A 215 -12.42 -21.47 -8.83
N ARG A 216 -13.57 -20.83 -9.07
CA ARG A 216 -13.62 -19.55 -9.78
C ARG A 216 -12.98 -18.41 -8.98
N LEU A 217 -13.09 -18.40 -7.65
CA LEU A 217 -12.35 -17.44 -6.81
C LEU A 217 -10.83 -17.68 -6.87
N THR A 218 -10.40 -18.93 -7.02
CA THR A 218 -8.99 -19.28 -7.19
C THR A 218 -8.45 -18.79 -8.54
N LEU A 219 -9.24 -18.91 -9.61
CA LEU A 219 -8.91 -18.27 -10.90
C LEU A 219 -8.80 -16.74 -10.77
N MET A 220 -9.76 -16.09 -10.09
CA MET A 220 -9.69 -14.64 -9.81
C MET A 220 -8.42 -14.26 -9.05
N GLN A 221 -8.04 -15.04 -8.03
CA GLN A 221 -6.79 -14.84 -7.30
C GLN A 221 -5.57 -14.95 -8.24
N GLN A 222 -5.51 -15.96 -9.10
CA GLN A 222 -4.41 -16.12 -10.06
C GLN A 222 -4.30 -14.90 -10.97
N GLY A 223 -5.41 -14.43 -11.54
CA GLY A 223 -5.44 -13.22 -12.36
C GLY A 223 -4.91 -11.99 -11.63
N LEU A 224 -5.33 -11.78 -10.37
CA LEU A 224 -4.86 -10.63 -9.59
C LEU A 224 -3.41 -10.75 -9.12
N VAL A 225 -2.86 -11.96 -8.94
CA VAL A 225 -1.42 -12.13 -8.70
C VAL A 225 -0.62 -11.66 -9.91
N LEU A 226 -1.06 -12.00 -11.12
CA LEU A 226 -0.43 -11.50 -12.35
C LEU A 226 -0.53 -9.98 -12.44
N ARG A 227 -1.72 -9.40 -12.21
CA ARG A 227 -1.90 -7.94 -12.19
C ARG A 227 -1.02 -7.25 -11.17
N ARG A 228 -0.94 -7.78 -9.95
CA ARG A 228 -0.11 -7.25 -8.87
C ARG A 228 1.35 -7.17 -9.31
N ASN A 229 1.90 -8.28 -9.80
CA ASN A 229 3.29 -8.33 -10.25
C ASN A 229 3.54 -7.34 -11.40
N SER A 230 2.61 -7.24 -12.36
CA SER A 230 2.72 -6.27 -13.44
C SER A 230 2.74 -4.82 -12.95
N LEU A 231 1.85 -4.47 -12.01
CA LEU A 231 1.75 -3.13 -11.45
C LEU A 231 2.97 -2.76 -10.58
N GLU A 232 3.45 -3.69 -9.74
CA GLU A 232 4.66 -3.48 -8.92
C GLU A 232 5.89 -3.25 -9.81
N ASN A 233 6.03 -4.00 -10.90
CA ASN A 233 7.08 -3.80 -11.89
C ASN A 233 6.96 -2.45 -12.61
N LEU A 234 5.76 -2.06 -13.04
CA LEU A 234 5.53 -0.76 -13.69
C LEU A 234 5.85 0.40 -12.75
N LYS A 235 5.43 0.32 -11.49
CA LYS A 235 5.73 1.32 -10.47
C LYS A 235 7.25 1.45 -10.27
N THR A 236 7.92 0.32 -10.05
CA THR A 236 9.38 0.30 -9.83
C THR A 236 10.14 0.93 -10.99
N ARG A 237 9.72 0.68 -12.24
CA ARG A 237 10.33 1.28 -13.44
C ARG A 237 10.09 2.78 -13.53
N TYR A 238 8.86 3.21 -13.26
CA TYR A 238 8.53 4.63 -13.24
C TYR A 238 9.38 5.36 -12.18
N ASP A 239 9.47 4.80 -10.97
CA ASP A 239 10.20 5.42 -9.87
C ASP A 239 11.72 5.49 -10.14
N MET A 240 12.29 4.50 -10.86
CA MET A 240 13.73 4.46 -11.16
C MET A 240 14.12 5.24 -12.41
N TYR A 241 13.29 5.20 -13.46
CA TYR A 241 13.68 5.67 -14.80
C TYR A 241 12.73 6.73 -15.37
N GLY A 242 11.58 6.99 -14.74
CA GLY A 242 10.53 7.86 -15.31
C GLY A 242 9.82 7.26 -16.52
N GLU A 243 10.04 5.98 -16.81
CA GLU A 243 9.55 5.29 -18.01
C GLU A 243 8.64 4.10 -17.67
N THR A 244 7.67 3.82 -18.55
CA THR A 244 6.69 2.72 -18.40
C THR A 244 6.56 1.90 -19.67
N TYR A 245 7.65 1.34 -20.17
CA TYR A 245 7.56 0.39 -21.28
C TYR A 245 7.21 -1.02 -20.78
N LEU A 246 6.35 -1.71 -21.54
CA LEU A 246 6.05 -3.12 -21.30
C LEU A 246 7.07 -3.99 -22.00
N ASP A 247 7.80 -4.79 -21.23
CA ASP A 247 8.62 -5.86 -21.80
C ASP A 247 7.77 -7.07 -22.19
N ARG A 248 8.44 -8.12 -22.69
CA ARG A 248 7.80 -9.37 -23.09
C ARG A 248 7.06 -10.04 -21.94
N ASP A 249 7.62 -10.01 -20.72
CA ASP A 249 7.06 -10.70 -19.57
C ASP A 249 5.82 -10.00 -19.03
N LEU A 250 5.84 -8.66 -18.98
CA LEU A 250 4.67 -7.84 -18.65
C LEU A 250 3.55 -8.03 -19.68
N ASN A 251 3.87 -8.08 -20.97
CA ASN A 251 2.87 -8.35 -22.00
C ASN A 251 2.29 -9.76 -21.88
N ARG A 252 3.13 -10.77 -21.57
CA ARG A 252 2.65 -12.13 -21.33
C ARG A 252 1.72 -12.20 -20.13
N ALA A 253 2.09 -11.58 -19.01
CA ALA A 253 1.28 -11.52 -17.81
C ALA A 253 -0.06 -10.78 -18.04
N ASP A 254 -0.04 -9.69 -18.82
CA ASP A 254 -1.25 -8.95 -19.21
C ASP A 254 -2.21 -9.80 -20.04
N VAL A 255 -1.69 -10.52 -21.04
CA VAL A 255 -2.50 -11.45 -21.86
C VAL A 255 -3.07 -12.58 -21.00
N GLU A 256 -2.25 -13.18 -20.15
CA GLU A 256 -2.68 -14.29 -19.29
C GLU A 256 -3.75 -13.86 -18.27
N ALA A 257 -3.57 -12.71 -17.62
CA ALA A 257 -4.58 -12.16 -16.71
C ALA A 257 -5.89 -11.82 -17.45
N SER A 258 -5.78 -11.29 -18.67
CA SER A 258 -6.95 -10.98 -19.51
C SER A 258 -7.68 -12.24 -19.96
N ASP A 259 -6.97 -13.32 -20.29
CA ASP A 259 -7.55 -14.62 -20.63
C ASP A 259 -8.33 -15.21 -19.45
N ILE A 260 -7.80 -15.10 -18.22
CA ILE A 260 -8.51 -15.50 -17.01
C ILE A 260 -9.81 -14.69 -16.84
N GLY A 261 -9.75 -13.37 -17.07
CA GLY A 261 -10.94 -12.51 -17.04
C GLY A 261 -11.98 -12.94 -18.09
N ASP A 262 -11.54 -13.24 -19.31
CA ASP A 262 -12.42 -13.71 -20.38
C ASP A 262 -13.04 -15.08 -20.04
N GLU A 263 -12.28 -16.02 -19.47
CA GLU A 263 -12.78 -17.32 -18.99
C GLU A 263 -13.83 -17.15 -17.89
N LEU A 264 -13.58 -16.26 -16.91
CA LEU A 264 -14.56 -15.94 -15.86
C LEU A 264 -15.86 -15.36 -16.42
N LEU A 265 -15.82 -14.71 -17.58
CA LEU A 265 -16.99 -14.18 -18.28
C LEU A 265 -17.64 -15.21 -19.24
N GLY A 266 -17.11 -16.43 -19.32
CA GLY A 266 -17.58 -17.48 -20.22
C GLY A 266 -17.20 -17.26 -21.68
N LYS A 267 -16.16 -16.48 -21.95
CA LYS A 267 -15.62 -16.31 -23.31
C LYS A 267 -14.51 -17.35 -23.57
N PRO A 268 -14.32 -17.77 -24.82
CA PRO A 268 -13.25 -18.69 -25.17
C PRO A 268 -11.88 -18.06 -24.87
N SER A 269 -10.99 -18.84 -24.28
CA SER A 269 -9.59 -18.44 -24.07
C SER A 269 -8.91 -18.18 -25.42
N LYS A 270 -8.09 -17.14 -25.51
CA LYS A 270 -7.29 -16.84 -26.70
C LYS A 270 -5.96 -17.60 -26.73
N ARG A 271 -5.69 -18.45 -25.73
CA ARG A 271 -4.55 -19.36 -25.76
C ARG A 271 -4.66 -20.24 -27.00
N ALA A 272 -3.65 -20.18 -27.86
CA ALA A 272 -3.42 -21.27 -28.79
C ALA A 272 -3.28 -22.55 -27.94
N PRO A 273 -4.02 -23.63 -28.25
CA PRO A 273 -3.78 -24.90 -27.57
C PRO A 273 -2.30 -25.22 -27.76
N MET A 274 -1.54 -25.31 -26.67
CA MET A 274 -0.20 -25.86 -26.74
C MET A 274 -0.35 -27.32 -27.15
N GLN A 275 -0.28 -27.60 -28.46
CA GLN A 275 -0.04 -28.93 -28.99
C GLN A 275 1.39 -29.33 -28.62
N GLY A 276 1.59 -29.67 -27.34
CA GLY A 276 2.69 -30.52 -26.92
C GLY A 276 2.20 -31.94 -27.07
N ASN A 277 2.68 -32.66 -28.09
CA ASN A 277 2.52 -34.10 -28.18
C ASN A 277 3.14 -34.73 -26.92
N ILE A 278 2.31 -35.24 -26.01
CA ILE A 278 2.74 -36.10 -24.89
C ILE A 278 2.93 -37.56 -25.40
N SER A 279 3.10 -37.74 -26.71
CA SER A 279 3.23 -39.07 -27.33
C SER A 279 4.68 -39.54 -27.49
N ASP A 280 5.67 -38.68 -27.20
CA ASP A 280 7.09 -39.02 -27.30
C ASP A 280 7.80 -38.80 -25.95
N LEU A 281 7.43 -39.60 -24.94
CA LEU A 281 8.26 -39.90 -23.77
C LEU A 281 8.08 -41.38 -23.38
#